data_AF-A0A8S2YY85-F1
#
_entry.id   AF-A0A8S2YY85-F1
#
_cell.length_a   1.000
_cell.length_b   1.000
_cell.length_c   1.000
_cell.angle_alpha   90.00
_cell.angle_beta   90.00
_cell.angle_gamma   90.00
#
_symmetry.space_group_name_H-M   'P 1'
#
loop_
_entity.id
_entity.type
_entity.pdbx_description
1 polymer ?
#
loop_
_entity_poly.entity_id
_entity_poly.type
_entity_poly.pdbx_seq_one_letter_code
_entity_poly.pdbx_strand_id
1 'polypeptide(L)'
;PDIGCTEDNWQAASGTVALVKRGCNFVDMANLAAKSGVVGLMIYNDGTDCDRYALITGAIPPNASYLALFLSYPLGLTLANAAQNTSINTSVIINVAYISAISLGNICADTPTGDPTKTIVVGSH
;
A
#
# COMPACT_ATOMS: atom_id res chain seq x y z
N PRO A 1 -12.00 11.17 -3.05
CA PRO A 1 -11.16 10.15 -3.72
C PRO A 1 -11.88 8.81 -3.77
N ASP A 2 -11.74 8.10 -4.89
CA ASP A 2 -12.33 6.78 -5.07
C ASP A 2 -11.53 5.70 -4.32
N ILE A 3 -12.09 4.49 -4.22
CA ILE A 3 -11.43 3.36 -3.52
C ILE A 3 -10.52 2.53 -4.42
N GLY A 4 -10.52 2.76 -5.74
CA GLY A 4 -9.57 2.14 -6.68
C GLY A 4 -9.79 0.66 -6.97
N CYS A 5 -11.00 0.15 -6.74
CA CYS A 5 -11.29 -1.29 -6.79
C CYS A 5 -11.85 -1.78 -8.13
N THR A 6 -12.18 -0.85 -9.03
CA THR A 6 -12.64 -1.14 -10.39
C THR A 6 -11.86 -0.28 -11.39
N GLU A 7 -11.81 -0.70 -12.66
CA GLU A 7 -11.13 0.05 -13.73
C GLU A 7 -11.68 1.48 -13.89
N ASP A 8 -12.99 1.66 -13.67
CA ASP A 8 -13.65 2.97 -13.79
C ASP A 8 -13.07 4.02 -12.82
N ASN A 9 -12.55 3.59 -11.67
CA ASN A 9 -11.93 4.49 -10.69
C ASN A 9 -10.62 5.12 -11.22
N TRP A 10 -10.08 4.64 -12.35
CA TRP A 10 -8.76 5.03 -12.86
C TRP A 10 -8.78 5.73 -14.22
N GLN A 11 -9.95 5.94 -14.82
CA GLN A 11 -10.12 6.52 -16.17
C GLN A 11 -9.34 7.84 -16.38
N ALA A 12 -9.19 8.65 -15.34
CA ALA A 12 -8.50 9.95 -15.38
C ALA A 12 -7.12 9.96 -14.71
N ALA A 13 -6.57 8.79 -14.36
CA ALA A 13 -5.38 8.69 -13.50
C ALA A 13 -4.04 8.68 -14.28
N SER A 14 -4.08 8.48 -15.59
CA SER A 14 -2.86 8.41 -16.42
C SER A 14 -2.00 9.67 -16.32
N GLY A 15 -0.70 9.51 -16.07
CA GLY A 15 0.25 10.61 -15.91
C GLY A 15 0.15 11.35 -14.57
N THR A 16 -0.69 10.90 -13.63
CA THR A 16 -0.91 11.56 -12.34
C THR A 16 -0.38 10.72 -11.17
N VAL A 17 -0.23 11.37 -10.00
CA VAL A 17 -0.10 10.66 -8.73
C VAL A 17 -1.50 10.41 -8.19
N ALA A 18 -1.94 9.16 -8.18
CA ALA A 18 -3.26 8.79 -7.69
C ALA A 18 -3.29 8.74 -6.16
N LEU A 19 -4.28 9.37 -5.54
CA LEU A 19 -4.60 9.24 -4.13
C LEU A 19 -5.91 8.46 -3.98
N VAL A 20 -5.86 7.29 -3.35
CA VAL A 20 -7.01 6.39 -3.19
C VAL A 20 -7.19 5.99 -1.73
N LYS A 21 -8.44 5.80 -1.33
CA LYS A 21 -8.78 5.30 0.01
C LYS A 21 -8.75 3.78 0.01
N ARG A 22 -8.30 3.16 1.10
CA ARG A 22 -8.40 1.71 1.32
C ARG A 22 -9.85 1.23 1.07
N GLY A 23 -9.99 0.12 0.36
CA GLY A 23 -11.30 -0.48 0.07
C GLY A 23 -11.28 -1.93 -0.44
N CYS A 24 -10.19 -2.37 -1.05
CA CYS A 24 -10.00 -3.74 -1.56
C CYS A 24 -8.54 -4.21 -1.39
N ASN A 25 -8.23 -5.38 -1.93
CA ASN A 25 -6.89 -5.94 -1.94
C ASN A 25 -5.89 -4.96 -2.58
N PHE A 26 -4.77 -4.69 -1.90
CA PHE A 26 -3.76 -3.73 -2.35
C PHE A 26 -3.02 -4.17 -3.61
N VAL A 27 -2.88 -5.48 -3.84
CA VAL A 27 -2.25 -6.03 -5.05
C VAL A 27 -3.14 -5.75 -6.27
N ASP A 28 -4.44 -6.03 -6.15
CA ASP A 28 -5.38 -5.77 -7.25
C ASP A 28 -5.46 -4.27 -7.56
N MET A 29 -5.54 -3.44 -6.52
CA MET A 29 -5.50 -1.98 -6.64
C MET A 29 -4.21 -1.50 -7.33
N ALA A 30 -3.06 -2.04 -6.94
CA ALA A 30 -1.79 -1.69 -7.57
C ALA A 30 -1.73 -2.14 -9.04
N ASN A 31 -2.24 -3.32 -9.37
CA ASN A 31 -2.30 -3.78 -10.76
C ASN A 31 -3.19 -2.88 -11.64
N LEU A 32 -4.33 -2.44 -11.12
CA LEU A 32 -5.21 -1.48 -11.80
C LEU A 32 -4.54 -0.12 -11.98
N ALA A 33 -3.86 0.37 -10.94
CA ALA A 33 -3.08 1.61 -11.01
C ALA A 33 -1.98 1.53 -12.09
N ALA A 34 -1.23 0.41 -12.11
CA ALA A 34 -0.19 0.14 -13.10
C ALA A 34 -0.75 0.19 -14.53
N LYS A 35 -1.85 -0.52 -14.77
CA LYS A 35 -2.54 -0.59 -16.06
C LYS A 35 -3.02 0.79 -16.52
N SER A 36 -3.37 1.65 -15.57
CA SER A 36 -3.92 2.99 -15.84
C SER A 36 -2.85 4.06 -16.09
N GLY A 37 -1.56 3.71 -15.97
CA GLY A 37 -0.45 4.60 -16.31
C GLY A 37 -0.20 5.71 -15.29
N VAL A 38 -0.51 5.48 -14.01
CA VAL A 38 -0.17 6.43 -12.95
C VAL A 38 1.36 6.58 -12.83
N VAL A 39 1.84 7.76 -12.44
CA VAL A 39 3.26 8.00 -12.13
C VAL A 39 3.56 7.80 -10.64
N GLY A 40 2.52 7.66 -9.81
CA GLY A 40 2.63 7.30 -8.41
C GLY A 40 1.27 6.90 -7.83
N LEU A 41 1.30 6.18 -6.72
CA LEU A 41 0.12 5.70 -6.00
C LEU A 41 0.27 5.98 -4.51
N MET A 42 -0.71 6.65 -3.93
CA MET A 42 -0.84 6.85 -2.49
C MET A 42 -2.13 6.20 -2.02
N ILE A 43 -2.02 5.26 -1.09
CA ILE A 43 -3.15 4.56 -0.49
C ILE A 43 -3.24 4.98 0.96
N TYR A 44 -4.34 5.61 1.35
CA TYR A 44 -4.56 5.96 2.75
C TYR A 44 -5.59 5.05 3.42
N ASN A 45 -5.38 4.80 4.71
CA ASN A 45 -6.27 3.98 5.52
C ASN A 45 -7.68 4.61 5.58
N ASP A 46 -8.72 3.82 5.82
CA ASP A 46 -10.13 4.27 5.66
C ASP A 46 -10.75 4.89 6.91
N GLY A 47 -10.12 4.72 8.08
CA GLY A 47 -10.59 5.23 9.36
C GLY A 47 -11.89 4.59 9.87
N THR A 48 -12.33 3.45 9.33
CA THR A 48 -13.61 2.82 9.76
C THR A 48 -13.52 2.21 11.15
N ASP A 49 -12.31 1.86 11.58
CA ASP A 49 -12.01 1.19 12.85
C ASP A 49 -10.71 1.73 13.46
N CYS A 50 -10.48 1.47 14.74
CA CYS A 50 -9.28 1.96 15.46
C CYS A 50 -7.96 1.50 14.83
N ASP A 51 -7.90 0.28 14.32
CA ASP A 51 -6.75 -0.30 13.61
C ASP A 51 -6.60 0.25 12.18
N ARG A 52 -7.61 0.95 11.67
CA ARG A 52 -7.61 1.58 10.35
C ARG A 52 -7.38 3.08 10.37
N TYR A 53 -6.86 3.60 11.49
CA TYR A 53 -6.49 5.00 11.63
C TYR A 53 -5.01 5.24 11.35
N ALA A 54 -4.16 4.33 11.81
CA ALA A 54 -2.70 4.42 11.70
C ALA A 54 -2.19 4.19 10.27
N LEU A 55 -0.88 4.30 10.07
CA LEU A 55 -0.21 3.94 8.82
C LEU A 55 -0.50 2.48 8.45
N ILE A 56 -0.82 2.21 7.18
CA ILE A 56 -0.93 0.84 6.68
C ILE A 56 0.46 0.22 6.67
N THR A 57 0.63 -0.89 7.38
CA THR A 57 1.83 -1.72 7.32
C THR A 57 1.61 -2.83 6.31
N GLY A 58 2.43 -2.86 5.26
CA GLY A 58 2.30 -3.84 4.18
C GLY A 58 3.29 -3.56 3.06
N ALA A 59 3.34 -4.48 2.11
CA ALA A 59 4.13 -4.35 0.90
C ALA A 59 3.21 -4.34 -0.32
N ILE A 60 3.54 -3.48 -1.28
CA ILE A 60 3.02 -3.56 -2.64
C ILE A 60 4.05 -4.38 -3.43
N PRO A 61 3.62 -5.25 -4.36
CA PRO A 61 4.54 -6.12 -5.08
C PRO A 61 5.69 -5.32 -5.74
N PRO A 62 6.92 -5.85 -5.72
CA PRO A 62 8.13 -5.10 -6.11
C PRO A 62 8.21 -4.72 -7.60
N ASN A 63 7.27 -5.17 -8.43
CA ASN A 63 7.29 -4.96 -9.88
C ASN A 63 6.44 -3.76 -10.35
N ALA A 64 6.07 -2.85 -9.44
CA ALA A 64 5.37 -1.62 -9.83
C ALA A 64 6.32 -0.70 -10.62
N SER A 65 5.89 -0.24 -11.81
CA SER A 65 6.60 0.73 -12.64
C SER A 65 6.54 2.17 -12.08
N TYR A 66 5.93 2.36 -10.92
CA TYR A 66 5.66 3.64 -10.28
C TYR A 66 5.93 3.53 -8.77
N LEU A 67 6.07 4.69 -8.12
CA LEU A 67 6.22 4.76 -6.67
C LEU A 67 4.88 4.55 -5.96
N ALA A 68 4.84 3.64 -4.98
CA ALA A 68 3.66 3.42 -4.16
C ALA A 68 3.92 3.70 -2.67
N LEU A 69 3.01 4.43 -2.02
CA LEU A 69 3.07 4.79 -0.61
C LEU A 69 1.79 4.42 0.13
N PHE A 70 1.95 3.95 1.36
CA PHE A 70 0.88 3.87 2.33
C PHE A 70 0.85 5.11 3.22
N LEU A 71 -0.35 5.58 3.56
CA LEU A 71 -0.58 6.73 4.42
C LEU A 71 -1.52 6.38 5.58
N SER A 72 -1.40 7.10 6.69
CA SER A 72 -2.40 7.08 7.75
C SER A 72 -3.71 7.73 7.29
N TYR A 73 -4.82 7.41 7.96
CA TYR A 73 -6.11 8.02 7.64
C TYR A 73 -6.10 9.56 7.75
N PRO A 74 -5.58 10.17 8.85
CA PRO A 74 -5.58 11.64 8.98
C PRO A 74 -4.82 12.36 7.87
N LEU A 75 -3.65 11.85 7.49
CA LEU A 75 -2.83 12.44 6.44
C LEU A 75 -3.52 12.30 5.08
N GLY A 76 -4.02 11.10 4.77
CA GLY A 76 -4.74 10.85 3.53
C GLY A 76 -6.00 11.68 3.37
N LEU A 77 -6.79 11.84 4.44
CA LEU A 77 -7.97 12.68 4.44
C LEU A 77 -7.61 14.16 4.22
N THR A 78 -6.53 14.63 4.82
CA THR A 78 -6.03 16.00 4.62
C THR A 78 -5.65 16.25 3.16
N LEU A 79 -4.90 15.33 2.54
CA LEU A 79 -4.53 15.41 1.13
C LEU A 79 -5.75 15.30 0.21
N ALA A 80 -6.71 14.44 0.55
CA ALA A 80 -7.96 14.28 -0.20
C ALA A 80 -8.78 15.57 -0.22
N ASN A 81 -8.96 16.19 0.94
CA ASN A 81 -9.67 17.46 1.06
C ASN A 81 -8.93 18.58 0.32
N ALA A 82 -7.59 18.58 0.40
CA ALA A 82 -6.79 19.58 -0.30
C ALA A 82 -6.89 19.44 -1.83
N ALA A 83 -6.85 18.21 -2.35
CA ALA A 83 -6.98 17.93 -3.78
C ALA A 83 -8.37 18.27 -4.36
N GLN A 84 -9.41 18.25 -3.53
CA GLN A 84 -10.78 18.62 -3.95
C GLN A 84 -11.05 20.13 -3.88
N ASN A 85 -10.21 20.89 -3.18
CA ASN A 85 -10.39 22.32 -3.04
C ASN A 85 -9.74 23.05 -4.22
N THR A 86 -10.58 23.51 -5.15
CA THR A 86 -10.17 24.23 -6.37
C THR A 86 -9.54 25.60 -6.11
N SER A 87 -9.62 26.12 -4.88
CA SER A 87 -9.00 27.40 -4.50
C SER A 87 -7.54 27.25 -4.06
N ILE A 88 -7.03 26.02 -3.95
CA ILE A 88 -5.65 25.72 -3.57
C ILE A 88 -4.98 24.80 -4.58
N ASN A 89 -3.79 25.17 -5.02
CA ASN A 89 -2.93 24.28 -5.77
C ASN A 89 -2.21 23.35 -4.79
N THR A 90 -2.73 22.13 -4.65
CA THR A 90 -2.09 21.10 -3.82
C THR A 90 -0.91 20.50 -4.58
N SER A 91 0.26 20.49 -3.95
CA SER A 91 1.44 19.77 -4.45
C SER A 91 1.97 18.83 -3.37
N VAL A 92 2.48 17.68 -3.78
CA VAL A 92 3.09 16.68 -2.90
C VAL A 92 4.50 16.43 -3.40
N ILE A 93 5.48 16.63 -2.53
CA ILE A 93 6.88 16.29 -2.79
C ILE A 93 7.18 15.02 -2.02
N ILE A 94 7.60 13.97 -2.74
CA ILE A 94 7.95 12.70 -2.14
C ILE A 94 9.44 12.48 -2.33
N ASN A 95 10.16 12.39 -1.22
CA ASN A 95 11.58 12.03 -1.22
C ASN A 95 11.71 10.58 -0.80
N VAL A 96 12.13 9.73 -1.74
CA VAL A 96 12.35 8.30 -1.48
C VAL A 96 13.85 8.06 -1.42
N ALA A 97 14.29 7.47 -0.31
CA ALA A 97 15.63 6.92 -0.21
C ALA A 97 15.55 5.40 -0.35
N TYR A 98 16.33 4.84 -1.28
CA TYR A 98 16.54 3.41 -1.31
C TYR A 98 17.41 3.02 -0.12
N ILE A 99 16.81 2.35 0.84
CA ILE A 99 17.55 1.65 1.89
C ILE A 99 17.98 0.32 1.31
N SER A 100 19.28 0.00 1.42
CA SER A 100 19.83 -1.27 0.98
C SER A 100 19.04 -2.43 1.59
N ALA A 101 18.94 -3.55 0.87
CA ALA A 101 18.30 -4.75 1.37
C ALA A 101 18.82 -5.08 2.77
N ILE A 102 17.92 -5.07 3.75
CA ILE A 102 18.24 -5.54 5.09
C ILE A 102 18.20 -7.06 5.09
N SER A 103 19.20 -7.68 5.72
CA SER A 103 19.21 -9.13 5.91
C SER A 103 18.11 -9.49 6.90
N LEU A 104 17.00 -10.05 6.39
CA LEU A 104 15.96 -10.65 7.21
C LEU A 104 16.22 -12.15 7.33
N GLY A 105 16.12 -12.68 8.54
CA GLY A 105 16.28 -14.09 8.82
C GLY A 105 15.12 -14.59 9.67
N ASN A 106 14.55 -15.73 9.31
CA ASN A 106 13.66 -16.45 10.20
C ASN A 106 14.51 -17.25 11.20
N ILE A 107 14.08 -17.30 12.46
CA ILE A 107 14.65 -18.21 13.44
C ILE A 107 13.81 -19.48 13.41
N CYS A 108 14.45 -20.59 13.05
CA CYS A 108 13.82 -21.92 13.02
C CYS A 108 14.50 -22.80 14.07
N ALA A 109 13.69 -23.53 14.84
CA ALA A 109 14.16 -24.49 15.82
C ALA A 109 13.37 -25.78 15.67
N ASP A 110 14.07 -26.89 15.44
CA ASP A 110 13.47 -28.21 15.29
C ASP A 110 13.72 -29.06 16.54
N THR A 111 12.73 -29.86 16.93
CA THR A 111 12.92 -30.92 17.92
C THR A 111 13.33 -32.21 17.21
N PRO A 112 14.37 -32.93 17.65
CA PRO A 112 14.87 -34.11 16.93
C PRO A 112 13.99 -35.37 17.11
N THR A 113 12.88 -35.27 17.82
CA THR A 113 12.01 -36.39 18.18
C THR A 113 10.81 -36.51 17.23
N GLY A 114 10.29 -37.73 17.06
CA GLY A 114 9.11 -38.01 16.23
C GLY A 114 9.46 -38.69 14.90
N ASP A 115 8.48 -38.76 14.01
CA ASP A 115 8.64 -39.30 12.65
C ASP A 115 9.24 -38.23 11.73
N PRO A 116 10.44 -38.42 11.15
CA PRO A 116 11.09 -37.42 10.30
C PRO A 116 10.33 -37.14 8.99
N THR A 117 9.32 -37.95 8.65
CA THR A 117 8.45 -37.75 7.48
C THR A 117 7.18 -36.96 7.81
N LYS A 118 6.95 -36.59 9.07
CA LYS A 118 5.76 -35.87 9.55
C LYS A 118 6.17 -34.66 10.40
N THR A 119 6.14 -33.48 9.79
CA THR A 119 6.50 -32.22 10.47
C THR A 119 5.25 -31.41 10.83
N ILE A 120 5.21 -30.90 12.06
CA ILE A 120 4.24 -29.88 12.49
C ILE A 120 5.00 -28.57 12.61
N VAL A 121 4.48 -27.51 11.97
CA VAL A 121 5.05 -26.16 12.04
C VAL A 121 4.14 -25.29 12.89
N VAL A 122 4.72 -24.65 13.92
CA VAL A 122 4.06 -23.61 14.71
C VAL A 122 4.87 -22.34 14.52
N GLY A 123 4.21 -21.25 14.12
CA GLY A 123 4.88 -19.99 13.81
C GLY A 123 4.12 -18.78 14.34
N SER A 124 4.86 -17.69 14.50
CA SER A 124 4.36 -16.34 14.80
C SER A 124 5.17 -15.31 14.01
N HIS A 125 4.65 -14.11 13.85
CA HIS A 125 5.34 -12.98 13.21
C HIS A 125 5.33 -11.75 14.13
#